data_AF-A0A7S0QX33-F1
#
_entry.id   AF-A0A7S0QX33-F1
#
_cell.length_a   1.000
_cell.length_b   1.000
_cell.length_c   1.000
_cell.angle_alpha   90.00
_cell.angle_beta   90.00
_cell.angle_gamma   90.00
#
_symmetry.space_group_name_H-M   'P 1'
#
loop_
_entity.id
_entity.type
_entity.pdbx_description
1 polymer ?
#
loop_
_entity_poly.entity_id
_entity_poly.type
_entity_poly.pdbx_seq_one_letter_code
_entity_poly.pdbx_strand_id
1 'polypeptide(L)'
;VAPKHILVGEYLMTDWDPALITATLSCFSPDTVRLDLLTSTFELGSAGKEVETEPWFQVPFTRERIPQELLEAWRNPQVDPTLRLPPQNEYIPHNLSIRKDPSKVPEAEAGGNGGNGASADGEA
;
A
#
# COMPACT_ATOMS: atom_id res chain seq x y z
N VAL A 1 12.35 17.99 0.32
CA VAL A 1 13.05 16.72 0.64
C VAL A 1 14.56 16.97 0.54
N ALA A 2 15.34 16.58 1.55
CA ALA A 2 16.79 16.76 1.51
C ALA A 2 17.43 15.85 0.43
N PRO A 3 18.55 16.22 -0.23
CA PRO A 3 19.15 15.44 -1.31
C PRO A 3 19.42 13.97 -0.98
N LYS A 4 19.85 13.68 0.26
CA LYS A 4 20.08 12.32 0.75
C LYS A 4 18.84 11.42 0.78
N HIS A 5 17.63 11.99 0.68
CA HIS A 5 16.37 11.24 0.71
C HIS A 5 15.70 11.14 -0.66
N ILE A 6 16.32 11.64 -1.74
CA ILE A 6 15.71 11.63 -3.09
C ILE A 6 15.31 10.21 -3.54
N LEU A 7 16.16 9.21 -3.27
CA LEU A 7 15.90 7.83 -3.71
C LEU A 7 14.95 7.05 -2.80
N VAL A 8 14.86 7.42 -1.52
CA VAL A 8 14.22 6.58 -0.48
C VAL A 8 13.00 7.23 0.17
N GLY A 9 12.76 8.52 -0.09
CA GLY A 9 11.75 9.31 0.61
C GLY A 9 10.32 8.77 0.50
N GLU A 10 9.99 8.12 -0.62
CA GLU A 10 8.68 7.50 -0.84
C GLU A 10 8.59 6.05 -0.32
N TYR A 11 9.71 5.45 0.10
CA TYR A 11 9.79 4.03 0.49
C TYR A 11 10.02 3.83 1.98
N LEU A 12 10.74 4.73 2.65
CA LEU A 12 11.09 4.60 4.05
C LEU A 12 10.13 5.40 4.93
N MET A 13 9.29 4.69 5.68
CA MET A 13 8.49 5.25 6.77
C MET A 13 9.16 4.90 8.10
N THR A 14 9.88 5.85 8.69
CA THR A 14 10.71 5.61 9.89
C THR A 14 10.06 6.04 11.18
N ASP A 15 9.24 7.09 11.15
CA ASP A 15 8.70 7.72 12.35
C ASP A 15 7.21 7.44 12.48
N TRP A 16 6.79 6.99 13.66
CA TRP A 16 5.38 6.85 14.03
C TRP A 16 4.94 8.04 14.88
N ASP A 17 4.07 8.88 14.32
CA ASP A 17 3.48 10.03 15.02
C ASP A 17 1.95 9.87 15.15
N PRO A 18 1.45 9.37 16.29
CA PRO A 18 0.02 9.19 16.49
C PRO A 18 -0.75 10.51 16.60
N ALA A 19 -0.10 11.60 17.01
CA ALA A 19 -0.74 12.91 17.09
C ALA A 19 -1.00 13.46 15.68
N LEU A 20 -0.04 13.31 14.77
CA LEU A 20 -0.20 13.67 13.36
C LEU A 20 -1.27 12.83 12.67
N ILE A 21 -1.33 11.53 12.95
CA ILE A 21 -2.38 10.64 12.42
C ILE A 21 -3.75 11.10 12.91
N THR A 22 -3.89 11.37 14.21
CA THR A 22 -5.15 11.85 14.79
C THR A 22 -5.57 13.21 14.23
N ALA A 23 -4.62 14.15 14.11
CA ALA A 23 -4.87 15.46 13.52
C ALA A 23 -5.32 15.34 12.06
N THR A 24 -4.68 14.46 11.29
CA THR A 24 -5.05 14.20 9.88
C THR A 24 -6.43 13.56 9.80
N LEU A 25 -6.72 12.55 10.64
CA LEU A 25 -8.04 11.91 10.72
C LEU A 25 -9.15 12.89 11.12
N SER A 26 -8.85 13.90 11.94
CA SER A 26 -9.82 14.93 12.33
C SER A 26 -10.31 15.81 11.17
N CYS A 27 -9.55 15.87 10.07
CA CYS A 27 -9.94 16.57 8.85
C CYS A 27 -10.99 15.81 8.02
N PHE A 28 -11.23 14.52 8.28
CA PHE A 28 -12.23 13.70 7.58
C PHE A 28 -13.57 13.82 8.28
N SER A 29 -14.23 14.97 8.09
CA SER A 29 -15.54 15.27 8.68
C SER A 29 -16.56 15.62 7.59
N PRO A 30 -17.87 15.49 7.88
CA PRO A 30 -18.90 15.96 6.96
C PRO A 30 -18.79 17.45 6.61
N ASP A 31 -18.19 18.26 7.48
CA ASP A 31 -18.07 19.71 7.29
C ASP A 31 -16.96 20.11 6.32
N THR A 32 -16.01 19.21 6.10
CA THR A 32 -14.81 19.43 5.29
C THR A 32 -14.83 18.63 3.98
N VAL A 33 -15.91 17.88 3.73
CA VAL A 33 -16.01 17.00 2.56
C VAL A 33 -16.43 17.74 1.30
N ARG A 34 -15.87 17.31 0.16
CA ARG A 34 -16.36 17.60 -1.18
C ARG A 34 -16.62 16.28 -1.89
N LEU A 35 -17.80 16.12 -2.47
CA LEU A 35 -18.19 14.93 -3.21
C LEU A 35 -18.33 15.27 -4.69
N ASP A 36 -17.64 14.53 -5.53
CA ASP A 36 -17.79 14.59 -6.99
C ASP A 36 -18.48 13.28 -7.42
N LEU A 37 -19.68 13.39 -8.00
CA LEU A 37 -20.45 12.24 -8.53
C LEU A 37 -20.29 12.18 -10.04
N LEU A 38 -19.55 11.18 -10.52
CA LEU A 38 -19.42 10.91 -11.95
C LEU A 38 -20.37 9.78 -12.37
N THR A 39 -21.26 10.07 -13.30
CA THR A 39 -22.24 9.09 -13.81
C THR A 39 -22.62 9.42 -15.25
N SER A 40 -22.96 8.39 -16.03
CA SER A 40 -23.47 8.51 -17.40
C SER A 40 -24.99 8.56 -17.48
N THR A 41 -25.70 8.29 -16.38
CA THR A 41 -27.16 8.15 -16.35
C THR A 41 -27.87 9.38 -15.78
N PHE A 42 -27.11 10.39 -15.35
CA PHE A 42 -27.68 11.63 -14.84
C PHE A 42 -27.93 12.59 -16.00
N GLU A 43 -29.20 12.89 -16.24
CA GLU A 43 -29.57 13.93 -17.18
C GLU A 43 -29.24 15.29 -16.58
N LEU A 44 -28.22 15.93 -17.13
CA LEU A 44 -27.77 17.24 -16.66
C LEU A 44 -28.91 18.27 -16.83
N GLY A 45 -29.25 18.97 -15.75
CA GLY A 45 -30.36 19.94 -15.72
C GLY A 45 -31.75 19.35 -15.42
N SER A 46 -31.92 18.02 -15.39
CA SER A 46 -33.22 17.37 -15.10
C SER A 46 -33.78 17.67 -13.70
N ALA A 47 -32.91 18.02 -12.75
CA ALA A 47 -33.27 18.39 -11.38
C ALA A 47 -33.51 19.90 -11.18
N GLY A 48 -33.63 20.69 -12.25
CA GLY A 48 -33.79 22.15 -12.16
C GLY A 48 -32.53 22.88 -11.66
N LYS A 49 -31.38 22.22 -11.73
CA LYS A 49 -30.08 22.76 -11.31
C LYS A 49 -29.38 23.39 -12.51
N GLU A 50 -28.73 24.53 -12.28
CA GLU A 50 -27.93 25.21 -13.29
C GLU A 50 -26.76 24.32 -13.74
N VAL A 51 -26.59 24.24 -15.06
CA VAL A 51 -25.49 23.50 -15.68
C VAL A 51 -24.33 24.45 -15.89
N GLU A 52 -23.20 24.12 -15.30
CA GLU A 52 -21.93 24.82 -15.49
C GLU A 52 -21.06 24.04 -16.49
N THR A 53 -20.17 24.76 -17.18
CA THR A 53 -19.22 24.18 -18.12
C THR A 53 -17.80 24.59 -17.75
N GLU A 54 -16.93 23.62 -17.53
CA GLU A 54 -15.52 23.85 -17.22
C GLU A 54 -14.80 24.49 -18.44
N PRO A 55 -14.04 25.59 -18.27
CA PRO A 55 -13.54 26.42 -19.37
C PRO A 55 -12.56 25.74 -20.33
N TRP A 56 -11.78 24.76 -19.89
CA TRP A 56 -10.69 24.20 -20.71
C TRP A 56 -11.14 23.00 -21.55
N PHE A 57 -11.81 22.04 -20.93
CA PHE A 57 -12.22 20.78 -21.55
C PHE A 57 -13.71 20.76 -21.91
N GLN A 58 -14.44 21.82 -21.58
CA GLN A 58 -15.87 21.94 -21.84
C GLN A 58 -16.68 20.81 -21.20
N VAL A 59 -16.22 20.31 -20.05
CA VAL A 59 -16.90 19.26 -19.30
C VAL A 59 -18.11 19.89 -18.61
N PRO A 60 -19.34 19.42 -18.90
CA PRO A 60 -20.52 19.97 -18.29
C PRO A 60 -20.76 19.28 -16.94
N PHE A 61 -21.09 20.05 -15.91
CA PHE A 61 -21.33 19.55 -14.56
C PHE A 61 -22.40 20.39 -13.85
N THR A 62 -22.93 19.87 -12.75
CA THR A 62 -23.78 20.63 -11.83
C THR A 62 -23.12 20.67 -10.46
N ARG A 63 -23.14 21.83 -9.81
CA ARG A 63 -22.65 21.99 -8.45
C ARG A 63 -23.82 22.28 -7.51
N GLU A 64 -23.83 21.61 -6.37
CA GLU A 64 -24.81 21.86 -5.34
C GLU A 64 -24.22 21.78 -3.94
N ARG A 65 -24.94 22.36 -2.99
CA ARG A 65 -24.67 22.16 -1.57
C ARG A 65 -25.22 20.80 -1.16
N ILE A 66 -24.44 20.08 -0.36
CA ILE A 66 -24.91 18.86 0.28
C ILE A 66 -26.10 19.25 1.19
N PRO A 67 -27.25 18.55 1.10
CA PRO A 67 -28.40 18.82 1.95
C PRO A 67 -28.03 18.76 3.43
N GLN A 68 -28.58 19.68 4.23
CA GLN A 68 -28.22 19.80 5.64
C GLN A 68 -28.63 18.55 6.43
N GLU A 69 -29.76 17.95 6.08
CA GLU A 69 -30.28 16.73 6.68
C GLU A 69 -29.31 15.56 6.49
N LEU A 70 -28.63 15.53 5.33
CA LEU A 70 -27.64 14.51 5.00
C LEU A 70 -26.33 14.73 5.77
N LEU A 71 -25.87 15.98 5.88
CA LEU A 71 -24.71 16.32 6.71
C LEU A 71 -24.93 15.98 8.18
N GLU A 72 -26.12 16.26 8.72
CA GLU A 72 -26.50 15.92 10.09
C GLU A 72 -26.50 14.42 10.33
N ALA A 73 -27.04 13.63 9.39
CA ALA A 73 -26.98 12.17 9.45
C ALA A 73 -25.54 11.64 9.47
N TRP A 74 -24.63 12.26 8.72
CA TRP A 74 -23.21 11.83 8.65
C TRP A 74 -22.36 12.28 9.84
N ARG A 75 -22.78 13.29 10.61
CA ARG A 75 -22.03 13.76 11.79
C ARG A 75 -22.02 12.76 12.94
N ASN A 76 -23.00 11.88 13.01
CA ASN A 76 -23.10 10.86 14.06
C ASN A 76 -23.49 9.49 13.48
N PRO A 77 -22.60 8.87 12.69
CA PRO A 77 -22.89 7.59 12.06
C PRO A 77 -22.90 6.47 13.10
N GLN A 78 -23.75 5.47 12.89
CA GLN A 78 -23.63 4.20 13.62
C GLN A 78 -22.45 3.42 13.03
N VAL A 79 -21.54 2.96 13.88
CA VAL A 79 -20.42 2.13 13.44
C VAL A 79 -20.94 0.74 13.11
N ASP A 80 -20.78 0.34 11.85
CA ASP A 80 -21.12 -1.01 11.41
C ASP A 80 -20.17 -2.03 12.07
N PRO A 81 -20.66 -3.05 12.80
CA PRO A 81 -19.82 -4.04 13.48
C PRO A 81 -19.02 -4.94 12.53
N THR A 82 -19.32 -4.92 11.23
CA THR A 82 -18.56 -5.61 10.18
C THR A 82 -17.29 -4.85 9.77
N LEU A 83 -17.21 -3.54 10.02
CA LEU A 83 -16.01 -2.74 9.81
C LEU A 83 -15.00 -3.03 10.92
N ARG A 84 -13.95 -3.77 10.58
CA ARG A 84 -12.88 -4.15 11.49
C ARG A 84 -11.54 -3.74 10.92
N LEU A 85 -10.57 -3.50 11.81
CA LEU A 85 -9.19 -3.36 11.38
C LEU A 85 -8.71 -4.66 10.73
N PRO A 86 -7.87 -4.58 9.69
CA PRO A 86 -7.32 -5.76 9.06
C PRO A 86 -6.50 -6.58 10.07
N PRO A 87 -6.53 -7.92 10.00
CA PRO A 87 -5.61 -8.74 10.78
C PRO A 87 -4.16 -8.51 10.31
N GLN A 88 -3.20 -9.00 11.09
CA GLN A 88 -1.80 -8.99 10.69
C GLN A 88 -1.63 -9.70 9.33
N ASN A 89 -0.88 -9.08 8.41
CA ASN A 89 -0.61 -9.67 7.11
C ASN A 89 0.44 -10.80 7.22
N GLU A 90 0.00 -12.04 7.07
CA GLU A 90 0.84 -13.25 7.16
C GLU A 90 1.73 -13.49 5.93
N TYR A 91 1.52 -12.75 4.84
CA TYR A 91 2.27 -12.90 3.59
C TYR A 91 3.52 -12.03 3.49
N ILE A 92 3.86 -11.27 4.53
CA ILE A 92 5.09 -10.48 4.55
C ILE A 92 6.29 -11.44 4.56
N PRO A 93 7.20 -11.39 3.57
CA PRO A 93 8.27 -12.36 3.46
C PRO A 93 9.32 -12.14 4.54
N HIS A 94 9.57 -13.19 5.33
CA HIS A 94 10.62 -13.19 6.36
C HIS A 94 11.95 -13.79 5.88
N ASN A 95 11.91 -14.64 4.84
CA ASN A 95 13.09 -15.29 4.28
C ASN A 95 13.36 -14.79 2.86
N LEU A 96 14.40 -13.98 2.72
CA LEU A 96 14.86 -13.43 1.44
C LEU A 96 16.15 -14.13 0.94
N SER A 97 16.47 -15.31 1.48
CA SER A 97 17.68 -16.04 1.11
C SER A 97 17.68 -16.42 -0.37
N ILE A 98 18.78 -16.11 -1.05
CA ILE A 98 18.96 -16.45 -2.46
C ILE A 98 19.29 -17.94 -2.56
N ARG A 99 18.48 -18.68 -3.31
CA ARG A 99 18.78 -20.08 -3.63
C ARG A 99 19.81 -20.13 -4.75
N LYS A 100 20.82 -21.00 -4.61
CA LYS A 100 21.75 -21.30 -5.70
C LYS A 100 21.03 -22.11 -6.77
N ASP A 101 21.34 -21.80 -8.03
CA ASP A 101 20.92 -22.63 -9.16
C ASP A 101 21.64 -23.98 -9.06
N PRO A 102 20.92 -25.09 -8.87
CA PRO A 102 21.53 -26.41 -8.75
C PRO A 102 22.26 -26.84 -10.04
N SER A 103 21.98 -26.21 -11.19
CA SER A 103 22.67 -26.49 -12.46
C SER A 103 24.04 -25.82 -12.60
N LYS A 104 24.39 -24.90 -11.70
CA LYS A 104 25.67 -24.15 -11.71
C LYS A 104 26.63 -24.54 -10.59
N VAL A 105 26.38 -25.66 -9.91
CA VAL A 105 27.34 -26.22 -8.95
C VAL A 105 28.50 -26.80 -9.76
N PRO A 106 29.73 -26.25 -9.69
CA PRO A 106 30.87 -26.91 -10.31
C PRO A 106 31.02 -28.29 -9.65
N GLU A 107 31.03 -29.32 -10.49
CA GLU A 107 31.27 -30.70 -10.11
C GLU A 107 32.53 -30.74 -9.23
N ALA A 108 32.36 -31.16 -7.97
CA ALA A 108 33.46 -31.23 -7.02
C ALA A 108 34.59 -32.05 -7.66
N GLU A 109 35.80 -31.49 -7.69
CA GLU A 109 36.97 -32.20 -8.20
C GLU A 109 37.05 -33.57 -7.51
N ALA A 110 36.77 -34.61 -8.30
CA ALA A 110 36.95 -35.98 -7.92
C ALA A 110 38.45 -36.21 -7.73
N GLY A 111 38.91 -36.05 -6.50
CA GLY A 111 40.24 -36.48 -6.07
C GLY A 111 40.38 -37.99 -6.24
N GLY A 112 40.92 -38.42 -7.37
CA GLY A 112 41.64 -39.68 -7.54
C GLY A 112 43.09 -39.34 -7.92
N ASN A 113 44.13 -40.07 -7.56
CA ASN A 113 44.25 -41.39 -6.95
C ASN A 113 45.75 -41.60 -6.60
N GLY A 114 46.04 -42.31 -5.49
CA GLY A 114 47.05 -43.38 -5.48
C GLY A 114 48.52 -43.06 -5.20
N GLY A 115 49.06 -43.65 -4.12
CA GLY A 115 50.50 -43.84 -3.91
C GLY A 115 50.83 -44.58 -2.60
N ASN A 116 50.93 -45.92 -2.67
CA ASN A 116 51.27 -46.85 -1.58
C ASN A 116 52.65 -46.63 -0.93
N GLY A 117 52.76 -47.03 0.34
CA GLY A 117 54.03 -47.36 1.02
C GLY A 117 53.76 -48.25 2.25
N ALA A 118 54.35 -49.44 2.25
CA ALA A 118 54.03 -50.58 3.13
C ALA A 118 54.86 -50.66 4.43
N SER A 119 54.40 -51.57 5.33
CA SER A 119 55.11 -52.22 6.46
C SER A 119 55.48 -51.35 7.68
N ALA A 120 55.51 -51.84 8.92
CA ALA A 120 55.09 -53.08 9.60
C ALA A 120 55.20 -52.80 11.13
N ASP A 121 54.74 -53.76 11.94
CA ASP A 121 54.99 -53.95 13.39
C ASP A 121 54.11 -53.09 14.33
N GLY A 122 53.41 -53.60 15.35
CA GLY A 122 53.47 -54.90 16.03
C GLY A 122 53.73 -54.69 17.53
N GLU A 123 52.72 -54.97 18.37
CA GLU A 123 52.78 -55.16 19.85
C GLU A 123 53.19 -53.93 20.72
N ALA A 124 52.69 -53.71 21.94
CA ALA A 124 51.80 -54.43 22.86
C ALA A 124 51.09 -53.39 23.78
#